data_AF-A0A453MP55-F1
#
_entry.id   AF-A0A453MP55-F1
#
_cell.length_a   1.000
_cell.length_b   1.000
_cell.length_c   1.000
_cell.angle_alpha   90.00
_cell.angle_beta   90.00
_cell.angle_gamma   90.00
#
_symmetry.space_group_name_H-M   'P 1'
#
loop_
_entity.id
_entity.type
_entity.pdbx_description
1 polymer ?
#
loop_
_entity_poly.entity_id
_entity_poly.type
_entity_poly.pdbx_seq_one_letter_code
_entity_poly.pdbx_strand_id
1 'polypeptide(L)'
;MASSAVLFPSFVWFLYLFCFLCSLPLAICKEAENDRHALLCFKSRLSGPAGVLASWSNKSFDVCEWHGITCSKPYPRRVIALDLESEGISGSISPCVANLTSITRLQLSNNNFSGGIPSEIGLLRRLRDLDLSRNNLEDPE
;
A
#
# COMPACT_ATOMS: atom_id res chain seq x y z
N MET A 1 14.26 -48.39 -53.50
CA MET A 1 15.13 -48.26 -52.32
C MET A 1 15.09 -46.81 -51.86
N ALA A 2 14.95 -46.63 -50.54
CA ALA A 2 15.06 -45.40 -49.76
C ALA A 2 14.02 -44.28 -50.01
N SER A 3 12.97 -44.35 -49.19
CA SER A 3 12.19 -43.21 -48.71
C SER A 3 13.06 -42.35 -47.79
N SER A 4 13.11 -41.04 -48.02
CA SER A 4 13.75 -40.08 -47.10
C SER A 4 12.65 -39.28 -46.40
N ALA A 5 12.25 -39.78 -45.24
CA ALA A 5 11.43 -39.06 -44.29
C ALA A 5 12.24 -37.87 -43.75
N VAL A 6 11.74 -36.66 -43.95
CA VAL A 6 12.25 -35.46 -43.30
C VAL A 6 11.86 -35.56 -41.82
N LEU A 7 12.84 -35.81 -40.96
CA LEU A 7 12.65 -35.80 -39.51
C LEU A 7 12.36 -34.35 -39.08
N PHE A 8 11.11 -34.09 -38.69
CA PHE A 8 10.73 -32.84 -38.03
C PHE A 8 11.46 -32.75 -36.67
N PRO A 9 12.09 -31.62 -36.34
CA PRO A 9 12.74 -31.44 -35.04
C PRO A 9 11.68 -31.19 -33.96
N SER A 10 11.10 -32.25 -33.42
CA SER A 10 10.07 -32.20 -32.37
C SER A 10 10.62 -31.93 -30.96
N PHE A 11 11.81 -31.34 -30.82
CA PHE A 11 12.48 -31.15 -29.53
C PHE A 11 12.94 -29.72 -29.25
N VAL A 12 12.50 -28.72 -30.04
CA VAL A 12 12.81 -27.30 -29.78
C VAL A 12 11.59 -26.51 -29.26
N TRP A 13 10.38 -27.05 -29.41
CA TRP A 13 9.17 -26.37 -28.92
C TRP A 13 8.91 -26.51 -27.41
N PHE A 14 9.41 -27.58 -26.78
CA PHE A 14 9.17 -27.79 -25.34
C PHE A 14 10.05 -26.93 -24.42
N LEU A 15 11.17 -26.37 -24.92
CA LEU A 15 12.01 -25.47 -24.13
C LEU A 15 11.54 -24.00 -24.17
N TYR A 16 10.68 -23.63 -25.12
CA TYR A 16 10.04 -22.31 -25.12
C TYR A 16 8.73 -22.27 -24.32
N LEU A 17 8.06 -23.41 -24.14
CA LEU A 17 6.84 -23.48 -23.33
C LEU A 17 7.13 -23.40 -21.81
N PHE A 18 8.35 -23.71 -21.37
CA PHE A 18 8.73 -23.67 -19.95
C PHE A 18 9.35 -22.32 -19.51
N CYS A 19 9.68 -21.42 -20.45
CA CYS A 19 10.18 -20.08 -20.14
C CYS A 19 9.08 -19.00 -20.12
N PHE A 20 7.83 -19.34 -20.42
CA PHE A 20 6.69 -18.39 -20.42
C PHE A 20 5.76 -18.51 -19.20
N LEU A 21 6.11 -19.33 -18.21
CA LEU A 21 5.41 -19.38 -16.92
C LEU A 21 6.12 -18.57 -15.82
N CYS A 22 7.33 -18.05 -16.08
CA CYS A 22 8.09 -17.24 -15.13
C CYS A 22 8.03 -15.72 -15.44
N SER A 23 7.44 -15.32 -16.56
CA SER A 23 7.39 -13.92 -17.02
C SER A 23 6.03 -13.24 -16.86
N LEU A 24 5.00 -13.95 -16.36
CA LEU A 24 3.87 -13.26 -15.76
C LEU A 24 4.37 -12.74 -14.41
N PRO A 25 4.49 -11.42 -14.18
CA PRO A 25 4.51 -10.97 -12.82
C PRO A 25 3.19 -11.46 -12.23
N LEU A 26 3.25 -12.35 -11.24
CA LEU A 26 2.11 -12.58 -10.38
C LEU A 26 1.74 -11.18 -9.86
N ALA A 27 0.69 -10.58 -10.43
CA ALA A 27 0.15 -9.30 -10.00
C ALA A 27 -0.36 -9.33 -8.55
N ILE A 28 -0.24 -10.50 -7.90
CA ILE A 28 -0.62 -10.77 -6.52
C ILE A 28 0.40 -10.17 -5.52
N CYS A 29 1.69 -10.03 -5.87
CA CYS A 29 2.69 -9.45 -4.95
C CYS A 29 2.80 -7.93 -5.01
N LYS A 30 2.26 -7.28 -6.04
CA LYS A 30 2.45 -5.83 -6.27
C LYS A 30 1.57 -4.96 -5.38
N GLU A 31 0.43 -5.47 -4.93
CA GLU A 31 -0.52 -4.69 -4.12
C GLU A 31 -0.09 -4.51 -2.66
N ALA A 32 0.54 -5.50 -2.03
CA ALA A 32 1.05 -5.37 -0.67
C ALA A 32 2.30 -4.48 -0.59
N GLU A 33 3.14 -4.51 -1.65
CA GLU A 33 4.25 -3.57 -1.80
C GLU A 33 3.77 -2.11 -1.88
N ASN A 34 2.59 -1.87 -2.47
CA ASN A 34 2.00 -0.54 -2.53
C ASN A 34 1.63 -0.02 -1.13
N ASP A 35 1.01 -0.85 -0.28
CA ASP A 35 0.55 -0.40 1.04
C ASP A 35 1.73 -0.02 1.95
N ARG A 36 2.79 -0.85 1.96
CA ARG A 36 4.02 -0.53 2.72
C ARG A 36 4.70 0.73 2.21
N HIS A 37 4.83 0.89 0.90
CA HIS A 37 5.45 2.08 0.33
C HIS A 37 4.60 3.34 0.60
N ALA A 38 3.28 3.22 0.51
CA ALA A 38 2.33 4.28 0.82
C ALA A 38 2.46 4.74 2.28
N LEU A 39 2.51 3.81 3.23
CA LEU A 39 2.67 4.11 4.66
C LEU A 39 4.02 4.75 4.98
N LEU A 40 5.12 4.27 4.37
CA LEU A 40 6.45 4.87 4.58
C LEU A 40 6.55 6.26 3.95
N CYS A 41 5.96 6.47 2.76
CA CYS A 41 5.85 7.79 2.17
C CYS A 41 4.98 8.72 3.03
N PHE A 42 3.85 8.23 3.53
CA PHE A 42 2.98 8.99 4.44
C PHE A 42 3.75 9.40 5.70
N LYS A 43 4.44 8.45 6.34
CA LYS A 43 5.31 8.68 7.50
C LYS A 43 6.39 9.74 7.24
N SER A 44 6.92 9.87 6.03
CA SER A 44 7.96 10.86 5.72
C SER A 44 7.53 12.31 5.96
N ARG A 45 6.21 12.58 6.04
CA ARG A 45 5.64 13.89 6.35
C ARG A 45 5.16 14.05 7.79
N LEU A 46 5.33 13.02 8.62
CA LEU A 46 4.83 13.00 9.99
C LEU A 46 5.95 13.28 10.99
N SER A 47 5.58 13.93 12.09
CA SER A 47 6.37 14.09 13.30
C SER A 47 5.47 13.80 14.50
N GLY A 48 6.02 13.39 15.63
CA GLY A 48 5.20 13.08 16.79
C GLY A 48 6.00 12.65 18.01
N PRO A 49 5.33 12.39 19.15
CA PRO A 49 5.97 11.90 20.36
C PRO A 49 6.78 10.63 20.10
N ALA A 50 7.88 10.48 20.84
CA ALA A 50 8.74 9.30 20.72
C ALA A 50 7.93 8.03 21.04
N GLY A 51 7.96 7.06 20.12
CA GLY A 51 7.32 5.75 20.31
C GLY A 51 6.12 5.49 19.41
N VAL A 52 5.28 6.49 19.15
CA VAL A 52 4.03 6.36 18.36
C VAL A 52 4.29 5.71 17.00
N LEU A 53 5.27 6.24 16.27
CA LEU A 53 5.65 5.75 14.93
C LEU A 53 6.86 4.80 14.95
N ALA A 54 7.25 4.25 16.10
CA ALA A 54 8.45 3.41 16.21
C ALA A 54 8.31 2.08 15.46
N SER A 55 7.11 1.51 15.44
CA SER A 55 6.81 0.25 14.74
C SER A 55 6.85 0.39 13.22
N TRP A 56 6.60 1.60 12.70
CA TRP A 56 6.61 1.92 11.26
C TRP A 56 8.04 1.95 10.72
N SER A 57 8.66 0.80 10.54
CA SER A 57 10.10 0.69 10.24
C SER A 57 10.38 -0.25 9.07
N ASN A 58 11.59 -0.15 8.52
CA ASN A 58 12.05 -1.07 7.49
C ASN A 58 12.39 -2.48 8.02
N LYS A 59 12.29 -2.72 9.33
CA LYS A 59 12.68 -3.99 9.95
C LYS A 59 11.58 -5.06 9.89
N SER A 60 10.31 -4.67 9.98
CA SER A 60 9.18 -5.61 9.79
C SER A 60 8.70 -5.55 8.34
N PHE A 61 8.50 -6.72 7.74
CA PHE A 61 7.88 -6.84 6.42
C PHE A 61 6.36 -6.76 6.49
N ASP A 62 5.77 -7.01 7.67
CA ASP A 62 4.34 -7.05 7.86
C ASP A 62 3.82 -5.72 8.43
N VAL A 63 3.27 -4.88 7.55
CA VAL A 63 2.67 -3.59 7.95
C VAL A 63 1.47 -3.75 8.88
N CYS A 64 0.87 -4.94 8.93
CA CYS A 64 -0.28 -5.21 9.79
C CYS A 64 0.08 -5.32 11.27
N GLU A 65 1.38 -5.38 11.60
CA GLU A 65 1.89 -5.30 12.97
C GLU A 65 2.19 -3.86 13.39
N TRP A 66 2.06 -2.89 12.48
CA TRP A 66 2.35 -1.50 12.79
C TRP A 66 1.23 -0.88 13.61
N HIS A 67 1.62 -0.02 14.53
CA HIS A 67 0.68 0.70 15.39
C HIS A 67 -0.31 1.49 14.52
N GLY A 68 -1.60 1.35 14.84
CA GLY A 68 -2.68 2.02 14.10
C GLY A 68 -3.08 1.37 12.77
N ILE A 69 -2.47 0.24 12.37
CA ILE A 69 -2.80 -0.43 11.10
C ILE A 69 -3.71 -1.64 11.32
N THR A 70 -4.83 -1.67 10.60
CA THR A 70 -5.67 -2.88 10.48
C THR A 70 -5.67 -3.39 9.05
N CYS A 71 -5.52 -4.70 8.89
CA CYS A 71 -5.51 -5.37 7.60
C CYS A 71 -6.69 -6.34 7.40
N SER A 72 -7.04 -6.59 6.13
CA SER A 72 -8.06 -7.56 5.73
C SER A 72 -7.70 -9.01 6.09
N LYS A 73 -8.73 -9.87 6.21
CA LYS A 73 -8.63 -11.35 6.22
C LYS A 73 -9.63 -11.81 5.15
N PRO A 74 -9.24 -12.39 4.00
CA PRO A 74 -8.13 -13.31 3.78
C PRO A 74 -6.87 -12.68 3.16
N TYR A 75 -5.84 -13.51 3.00
CA TYR A 75 -4.57 -13.16 2.33
C TYR A 75 -4.76 -13.03 0.80
N PRO A 76 -4.06 -12.12 0.11
CA PRO A 76 -3.08 -11.16 0.64
C PRO A 76 -3.73 -10.08 1.51
N ARG A 77 -3.07 -9.77 2.62
CA ARG A 77 -3.53 -8.74 3.56
C ARG A 77 -3.33 -7.36 2.95
N ARG A 78 -4.40 -6.58 2.89
CA ARG A 78 -4.38 -5.17 2.47
C ARG A 78 -4.75 -4.29 3.66
N VAL A 79 -4.20 -3.08 3.70
CA VAL A 79 -4.57 -2.09 4.73
C VAL A 79 -6.01 -1.63 4.50
N ILE A 80 -6.84 -1.81 5.52
CA ILE A 80 -8.27 -1.44 5.50
C ILE A 80 -8.60 -0.34 6.51
N ALA A 81 -7.80 -0.15 7.55
CA ALA A 81 -7.93 0.99 8.43
C ALA A 81 -6.56 1.53 8.85
N LEU A 82 -6.48 2.86 8.89
CA LEU A 82 -5.42 3.62 9.54
C LEU A 82 -6.07 4.42 10.67
N ASP A 83 -5.68 4.13 11.90
CA ASP A 83 -6.20 4.73 13.13
C ASP A 83 -5.05 5.29 13.95
N LEU A 84 -4.99 6.62 14.02
CA LEU A 84 -3.98 7.37 14.76
C LEU A 84 -4.63 8.48 15.59
N GLU A 85 -5.88 8.28 16.04
CA GLU A 85 -6.60 9.25 16.86
C GLU A 85 -5.82 9.60 18.13
N SER A 86 -5.72 10.89 18.46
CA SER A 86 -5.15 11.35 19.74
C SER A 86 -3.68 10.98 19.99
N GLU A 87 -2.90 10.73 18.94
CA GLU A 87 -1.50 10.30 19.04
C GLU A 87 -0.50 11.47 19.11
N GLY A 88 -0.97 12.72 19.14
CA GLY A 88 -0.12 13.91 19.19
C GLY A 88 0.74 14.11 17.94
N ILE A 89 0.35 13.51 16.81
CA ILE A 89 1.08 13.56 15.55
C ILE A 89 0.91 14.94 14.90
N SER A 90 1.98 15.46 14.34
CA SER A 90 2.04 16.70 13.56
C SER A 90 2.61 16.46 12.16
N GLY A 91 2.51 17.47 11.30
CA GLY A 91 2.94 17.40 9.90
C GLY A 91 1.76 17.50 8.94
N SER A 92 1.95 17.07 7.69
CA SER A 92 0.91 17.17 6.65
C SER A 92 0.41 15.82 6.16
N ILE A 93 -0.84 15.78 5.72
CA ILE A 93 -1.44 14.58 5.13
C ILE A 93 -0.86 14.43 3.72
N SER A 94 0.08 13.50 3.54
CA SER A 94 0.71 13.25 2.23
C SER A 94 -0.27 12.61 1.23
N PRO A 95 -0.24 12.98 -0.07
CA PRO A 95 -1.07 12.35 -1.10
C PRO A 95 -0.80 10.84 -1.26
N CYS A 96 0.34 10.35 -0.77
CA CYS A 96 0.63 8.91 -0.71
C CYS A 96 -0.40 8.10 0.09
N VAL A 97 -1.20 8.71 0.97
CA VAL A 97 -2.30 8.02 1.66
C VAL A 97 -3.34 7.47 0.66
N ALA A 98 -3.49 8.11 -0.50
CA ALA A 98 -4.38 7.67 -1.56
C ALA A 98 -3.96 6.35 -2.23
N ASN A 99 -2.72 5.89 -2.03
CA ASN A 99 -2.25 4.61 -2.54
C ASN A 99 -2.72 3.42 -1.67
N LEU A 100 -3.32 3.67 -0.51
CA LEU A 100 -3.97 2.64 0.32
C LEU A 100 -5.35 2.29 -0.28
N THR A 101 -5.35 1.71 -1.47
CA THR A 101 -6.56 1.56 -2.30
C THR A 101 -7.66 0.68 -1.69
N SER A 102 -7.33 -0.10 -0.66
CA SER A 102 -8.30 -0.93 0.09
C SER A 102 -8.82 -0.29 1.37
N ILE A 103 -8.36 0.90 1.74
CA ILE A 103 -8.74 1.56 2.99
C ILE A 103 -10.24 1.87 3.02
N THR A 104 -10.87 1.52 4.13
CA THR A 104 -12.27 1.81 4.42
C THR A 104 -12.42 2.84 5.54
N ARG A 105 -11.40 2.98 6.39
CA ARG A 105 -11.38 3.94 7.50
C ARG A 105 -10.05 4.68 7.56
N LEU A 106 -10.12 6.01 7.60
CA LEU A 106 -9.00 6.90 7.87
C LEU A 106 -9.37 7.79 9.06
N GLN A 107 -8.85 7.44 10.23
CA GLN A 107 -9.10 8.13 11.49
C GLN A 107 -7.81 8.82 11.95
N LEU A 108 -7.76 10.14 11.78
CA LEU A 108 -6.63 11.00 12.12
C LEU A 108 -7.03 12.14 13.08
N SER A 109 -8.22 12.05 13.68
CA SER A 109 -8.76 13.12 14.50
C SER A 109 -7.95 13.36 15.78
N ASN A 110 -8.13 14.54 16.34
CA ASN A 110 -7.50 14.96 17.60
C ASN A 110 -5.97 14.89 17.54
N ASN A 111 -5.39 15.40 16.46
CA ASN A 111 -3.95 15.51 16.26
C ASN A 111 -3.59 16.97 15.93
N ASN A 112 -2.35 17.17 15.48
CA ASN A 112 -1.83 18.47 15.09
C ASN A 112 -1.41 18.49 13.60
N PHE A 113 -2.16 17.77 12.75
CA PHE A 113 -1.97 17.83 11.29
C PHE A 113 -2.27 19.24 10.77
N SER A 114 -1.50 19.70 9.80
CA SER A 114 -1.61 21.04 9.21
C SER A 114 -1.51 21.05 7.68
N GLY A 115 -1.90 22.17 7.07
CA GLY A 115 -1.93 22.35 5.63
C GLY A 115 -3.20 21.77 4.98
N GLY A 116 -3.18 21.67 3.65
CA GLY A 116 -4.29 21.21 2.84
C GLY A 116 -4.59 19.71 2.93
N ILE A 117 -5.86 19.36 2.75
CA ILE A 117 -6.28 17.98 2.52
C ILE A 117 -5.91 17.61 1.07
N PRO A 118 -5.08 16.58 0.82
CA PRO A 118 -4.71 16.22 -0.54
C PRO A 118 -5.93 15.73 -1.32
N SER A 119 -6.15 16.32 -2.51
CA SER A 119 -7.28 16.01 -3.39
C SER A 119 -7.36 14.52 -3.78
N GLU A 120 -6.22 13.84 -3.76
CA GLU A 120 -6.05 12.42 -4.02
C GLU A 120 -6.81 11.52 -3.04
N ILE A 121 -7.20 12.02 -1.86
CA ILE A 121 -8.13 11.29 -0.97
C ILE A 121 -9.43 10.96 -1.71
N GLY A 122 -9.87 11.79 -2.66
CA GLY A 122 -11.02 11.52 -3.52
C GLY A 122 -10.88 10.28 -4.42
N LEU A 123 -9.67 9.74 -4.58
CA LEU A 123 -9.40 8.50 -5.32
C LEU A 123 -9.69 7.24 -4.49
N LEU A 124 -9.81 7.35 -3.16
CA LEU A 124 -10.06 6.23 -2.26
C LEU A 124 -11.52 5.75 -2.33
N ARG A 125 -11.85 5.02 -3.39
CA ARG A 125 -13.23 4.55 -3.70
C ARG A 125 -13.87 3.66 -2.63
N ARG A 126 -13.07 3.09 -1.73
CA ARG A 126 -13.53 2.20 -0.66
C ARG A 126 -13.67 2.90 0.69
N LEU A 127 -13.22 4.15 0.81
CA LEU A 127 -13.27 4.92 2.05
C LEU A 127 -14.73 5.18 2.44
N ARG A 128 -15.08 4.86 3.67
CA ARG A 128 -16.43 5.02 4.25
C ARG A 128 -16.40 5.93 5.47
N ASP A 129 -15.35 5.78 6.27
CA ASP A 129 -15.15 6.54 7.50
C ASP A 129 -13.92 7.44 7.30
N LEU A 130 -14.12 8.75 7.17
CA LEU A 130 -13.04 9.74 7.15
C LEU A 130 -13.25 10.70 8.30
N ASP A 131 -12.33 10.71 9.25
CA ASP A 131 -12.36 11.64 10.36
C ASP A 131 -11.01 12.34 10.49
N LEU A 132 -11.02 13.63 10.15
CA LEU A 132 -9.89 14.55 10.24
C LEU A 132 -10.16 15.66 11.26
N SER A 133 -11.22 15.53 12.06
CA SER A 133 -11.66 16.58 12.98
C SER A 133 -10.62 16.87 14.06
N ARG A 134 -10.67 18.07 14.66
CA ARG A 134 -9.71 18.49 15.71
C ARG A 134 -8.26 18.39 15.24
N ASN A 135 -7.97 19.01 14.09
CA ASN A 135 -6.64 19.25 13.54
C ASN A 135 -6.53 20.71 13.10
N ASN A 136 -5.35 21.13 12.63
CA ASN A 136 -5.08 22.48 12.12
C ASN A 136 -5.07 22.51 10.59
N LEU A 137 -6.02 21.83 9.96
CA LEU A 137 -6.13 21.74 8.51
C LEU A 137 -6.71 23.03 7.91
N GLU A 138 -6.16 23.44 6.78
CA GLU A 138 -6.51 24.68 6.08
C GLU A 138 -6.88 24.36 4.63
N ASP A 139 -7.52 25.29 3.92
CA ASP A 139 -7.75 25.12 2.48
C ASP A 139 -6.39 25.17 1.75
N PRO A 140 -6.14 24.27 0.78
CA PRO A 140 -4.93 24.37 -0.04
C PRO A 140 -4.99 25.65 -0.90
N GLU A 141 -4.01 26.55 -0.72
CA GLU A 141 -3.75 27.67 -1.64
C GLU A 141 -3.40 27.20 -3.06
#